data_AF-A0A084T2I1-F1
#
_entry.id   AF-A0A084T2I1-F1
#
_cell.length_a   1.000
_cell.length_b   1.000
_cell.length_c   1.000
_cell.angle_alpha   90.00
_cell.angle_beta   90.00
_cell.angle_gamma   90.00
#
_symmetry.space_group_name_H-M   'P 1'
#
loop_
_entity.id
_entity.type
_entity.pdbx_description
1 polymer ?
#
loop_
_entity_poly.entity_id
_entity_poly.type
_entity_poly.pdbx_seq_one_letter_code
_entity_poly.pdbx_strand_id
1 'polypeptide(L)'
;MAPLLASNRVSELKNEMANMGQNSPIISVKSIRSTIYLSLMMPNINQAQLANRITQRYCQDRETRRLLDTNVDYQITVFDAQQKKLDSFHISDGQCH
;
A
#
# COMPACT_ATOMS: atom_id res chain seq x y z
N MET A 1 -18.72 5.85 -5.14
CA MET A 1 -17.59 6.80 -5.31
C MET A 1 -16.25 6.18 -4.89
N ALA A 2 -16.16 5.48 -3.75
CA ALA A 2 -14.92 4.82 -3.30
C ALA A 2 -14.20 3.91 -4.35
N PRO A 3 -14.90 3.10 -5.18
CA PRO A 3 -14.20 2.31 -6.21
C PRO A 3 -13.49 3.15 -7.28
N LEU A 4 -14.05 4.31 -7.65
CA LEU A 4 -13.42 5.23 -8.60
C LEU A 4 -12.17 5.87 -7.98
N LEU A 5 -12.24 6.26 -6.71
CA LEU A 5 -11.08 6.79 -5.97
C LEU A 5 -9.96 5.76 -5.87
N ALA A 6 -10.29 4.49 -5.56
CA ALA A 6 -9.32 3.41 -5.54
C ALA A 6 -8.63 3.21 -6.90
N SER A 7 -9.40 3.22 -8.00
CA SER A 7 -8.85 3.09 -9.36
C SER A 7 -8.00 4.30 -9.79
N ASN A 8 -8.39 5.51 -9.41
CA ASN A 8 -7.60 6.72 -9.66
C ASN A 8 -6.24 6.62 -8.94
N ARG A 9 -6.26 6.27 -7.65
CA ARG A 9 -5.03 6.11 -6.85
C ARG A 9 -4.12 5.03 -7.41
N VAL A 10 -4.66 3.91 -7.87
CA VAL A 10 -3.88 2.86 -8.56
C VAL A 10 -3.18 3.42 -9.81
N SER A 11 -3.85 4.30 -10.56
CA SER A 11 -3.27 4.89 -11.77
C SER A 11 -2.13 5.86 -11.43
N GLU A 12 -2.29 6.64 -10.36
CA GLU A 12 -1.22 7.51 -9.83
C GLU A 12 -0.02 6.70 -9.35
N LEU A 13 -0.24 5.65 -8.54
CA LEU A 13 0.82 4.78 -8.05
C LEU A 13 1.57 4.08 -9.20
N LYS A 14 0.88 3.69 -10.28
CA LYS A 14 1.52 3.14 -11.48
C LYS A 14 2.41 4.17 -12.18
N ASN A 15 2.00 5.43 -12.23
CA ASN A 15 2.82 6.50 -12.79
C ASN A 15 4.05 6.77 -11.90
N GLU A 16 3.88 6.78 -10.58
CA GLU A 16 5.00 6.88 -9.62
C GLU A 16 6.00 5.73 -9.78
N MET A 17 5.49 4.50 -9.89
CA MET A 17 6.30 3.31 -10.19
C MET A 17 7.11 3.48 -11.48
N ALA A 18 6.47 3.94 -12.55
CA ALA A 18 7.12 4.17 -13.84
C ALA A 18 8.21 5.24 -13.75
N ASN A 19 7.96 6.31 -13.00
CA ASN A 19 8.91 7.41 -12.79
C ASN A 19 10.11 6.99 -11.92
N MET A 20 9.90 6.10 -10.94
CA MET A 20 10.98 5.59 -10.07
C MET A 20 11.78 4.45 -10.72
N GLY A 21 11.22 3.76 -11.71
CA GLY A 21 11.86 2.63 -12.39
C GLY A 21 12.28 1.54 -11.40
N GLN A 22 13.56 1.15 -11.44
CA GLN A 22 14.11 0.09 -10.58
C GLN A 22 14.18 0.47 -9.09
N ASN A 23 14.04 1.75 -8.74
CA ASN A 23 14.06 2.22 -7.35
C ASN A 23 12.69 2.18 -6.68
N SER A 24 11.62 1.84 -7.41
CA SER A 24 10.28 1.73 -6.86
C SER A 24 10.22 0.59 -5.84
N PRO A 25 9.78 0.84 -4.59
CA PRO A 25 9.47 -0.25 -3.66
C PRO A 25 8.19 -0.98 -4.06
N ILE A 26 7.34 -0.43 -4.93
CA ILE A 26 6.11 -1.07 -5.36
C ILE A 26 6.42 -2.01 -6.53
N ILE A 27 6.03 -3.28 -6.40
CA ILE A 27 6.16 -4.33 -7.42
C ILE A 27 4.86 -4.45 -8.23
N SER A 28 3.72 -4.33 -7.54
CA SER A 28 2.41 -4.50 -8.16
C SER A 28 1.38 -3.67 -7.41
N VAL A 29 0.45 -3.08 -8.16
CA VAL A 29 -0.68 -2.34 -7.62
C VAL A 29 -1.91 -2.54 -8.50
N LYS A 30 -3.04 -2.86 -7.85
CA LYS A 30 -4.35 -3.00 -8.50
C LYS A 30 -5.46 -2.64 -7.52
N SER A 31 -6.63 -2.27 -8.03
CA SER A 31 -7.83 -2.13 -7.21
C SER A 31 -8.82 -3.24 -7.53
N ILE A 32 -9.53 -3.71 -6.51
CA ILE A 32 -10.74 -4.53 -6.67
C ILE A 32 -11.79 -3.88 -5.78
N ARG A 33 -12.89 -3.41 -6.39
CA ARG A 33 -13.88 -2.57 -5.71
C ARG A 33 -13.20 -1.34 -5.07
N SER A 34 -13.36 -1.13 -3.77
CA SER A 34 -12.75 -0.04 -3.02
C SER A 34 -11.46 -0.43 -2.30
N THR A 35 -10.89 -1.61 -2.55
CA THR A 35 -9.64 -2.04 -1.93
C THR A 35 -8.47 -1.98 -2.91
N ILE A 36 -7.41 -1.29 -2.51
CA ILE A 36 -6.14 -1.22 -3.24
C ILE A 36 -5.24 -2.34 -2.75
N TYR A 37 -4.91 -3.28 -3.64
CA TYR A 37 -3.95 -4.34 -3.39
C TYR A 37 -2.56 -3.86 -3.81
N LEU A 38 -1.65 -3.80 -2.86
CA LEU A 38 -0.31 -3.27 -3.03
C LEU A 38 0.75 -4.28 -2.62
N SER A 39 1.66 -4.59 -3.54
CA SER A 39 2.80 -5.46 -3.30
C SER A 39 4.08 -4.63 -3.24
N LEU A 40 4.82 -4.75 -2.13
CA LEU A 40 6.04 -3.99 -1.86
C LEU A 40 7.27 -4.92 -1.81
N MET A 41 8.38 -4.50 -2.40
CA MET A 41 9.72 -5.10 -2.25
C MET A 41 10.49 -4.33 -1.18
N MET A 42 10.95 -5.00 -0.13
CA MET A 42 11.76 -4.40 0.94
C MET A 42 12.96 -5.31 1.25
N PRO A 43 14.11 -5.10 0.58
CA PRO A 43 15.24 -6.04 0.63
C PRO A 43 15.94 -6.12 2.00
N ASN A 44 15.92 -5.03 2.78
CA ASN A 44 16.68 -4.91 4.03
C ASN A 44 15.79 -4.49 5.21
N ILE A 45 14.68 -5.19 5.44
CA ILE A 45 13.77 -4.85 6.54
C ILE A 45 13.71 -5.95 7.61
N ASN A 46 13.72 -5.52 8.87
CA ASN A 46 13.39 -6.39 9.99
C ASN A 46 11.87 -6.61 9.99
N GLN A 47 11.45 -7.87 9.94
CA GLN A 47 10.03 -8.25 10.00
C GLN A 47 9.35 -7.80 11.30
N ALA A 48 10.10 -7.66 12.39
CA ALA A 48 9.54 -7.25 13.67
C ALA A 48 8.90 -5.86 13.54
N GLN A 49 7.59 -5.80 13.81
CA GLN A 49 6.77 -4.58 13.73
C GLN A 49 6.62 -3.97 12.32
N LEU A 50 6.91 -4.74 11.27
CA LEU A 50 6.80 -4.27 9.88
C LEU A 50 5.39 -3.76 9.57
N ALA A 51 4.37 -4.59 9.84
CA ALA A 51 2.97 -4.22 9.65
C ALA A 51 2.61 -2.92 10.38
N ASN A 52 2.98 -2.80 11.66
CA ASN A 52 2.67 -1.62 12.46
C ASN A 52 3.35 -0.36 11.91
N ARG A 53 4.63 -0.43 11.53
CA ARG A 53 5.37 0.72 10.98
C ARG A 53 4.79 1.20 9.65
N ILE A 54 4.45 0.27 8.75
CA ILE A 54 3.83 0.61 7.47
C ILE A 54 2.44 1.19 7.71
N THR A 55 1.64 0.56 8.57
CA THR A 55 0.29 1.03 8.92
C THR A 55 0.33 2.45 9.46
N GLN A 56 1.19 2.73 10.44
CA GLN A 56 1.37 4.08 10.98
C GLN A 56 1.77 5.09 9.91
N ARG A 57 2.69 4.73 9.01
CA ARG A 57 3.11 5.63 7.92
C ARG A 57 1.96 5.93 6.96
N TYR A 58 1.13 4.94 6.64
CA TYR A 58 -0.05 5.10 5.78
C TYR A 58 -1.14 5.92 6.47
N CYS A 59 -1.34 5.74 7.78
CA CYS A 59 -2.27 6.53 8.57
C CYS A 59 -1.85 8.01 8.70
N GLN A 60 -0.54 8.29 8.71
CA GLN A 60 0.02 9.65 8.78
C GLN A 60 0.10 10.34 7.41
N ASP A 61 0.09 9.57 6.31
CA ASP A 61 0.06 10.13 4.97
C ASP A 61 -1.30 10.77 4.70
N ARG A 62 -1.28 12.06 4.32
CA ARG A 62 -2.50 12.86 4.18
C ARG A 62 -3.42 12.34 3.08
N GLU A 63 -2.85 11.83 1.99
CA GLU A 63 -3.62 11.37 0.84
C GLU A 63 -4.23 10.00 1.14
N THR A 64 -3.43 9.07 1.66
CA THR A 64 -3.89 7.77 2.13
C THR A 64 -4.97 7.94 3.20
N ARG A 65 -4.76 8.82 4.19
CA ARG A 65 -5.77 9.08 5.23
C ARG A 65 -7.11 9.53 4.64
N ARG A 66 -7.08 10.47 3.68
CA ARG A 66 -8.28 10.92 2.98
C ARG A 66 -8.98 9.78 2.24
N LEU A 67 -8.23 8.85 1.66
CA LEU A 67 -8.79 7.67 0.99
C LEU A 67 -9.46 6.73 1.99
N LEU A 68 -8.77 6.43 3.11
CA LEU A 68 -9.31 5.62 4.20
C LEU A 68 -10.62 6.22 4.76
N ASP A 69 -10.68 7.54 4.97
CA ASP A 69 -11.89 8.28 5.41
C ASP A 69 -13.07 8.14 4.42
N THR A 70 -12.78 7.80 3.16
CA THR A 70 -13.79 7.57 2.10
C THR A 70 -14.10 6.09 1.85
N ASN A 71 -13.75 5.21 2.79
CA ASN A 71 -13.89 3.75 2.70
C ASN A 71 -13.10 3.12 1.54
N VAL A 72 -11.93 3.68 1.23
CA VAL A 72 -10.94 3.03 0.37
C VAL A 72 -9.89 2.37 1.24
N ASP A 73 -9.82 1.05 1.17
CA ASP A 73 -8.92 0.24 1.99
C ASP A 73 -7.63 -0.12 1.24
N TYR A 74 -6.61 -0.53 1.98
CA TYR A 74 -5.39 -1.11 1.43
C TYR A 74 -5.20 -2.55 1.89
N GLN A 75 -4.86 -3.45 0.98
CA GLN A 75 -4.32 -4.77 1.28
C GLN A 75 -2.86 -4.77 0.88
N ILE A 76 -1.96 -4.72 1.86
CA ILE A 76 -0.51 -4.66 1.63
C ILE A 76 0.08 -6.07 1.75
N THR A 77 0.97 -6.41 0.81
CA THR A 77 1.80 -7.61 0.87
C THR A 77 3.25 -7.18 0.69
N VAL A 78 4.11 -7.59 1.62
CA VAL A 78 5.54 -7.23 1.57
C VAL A 78 6.36 -8.47 1.22
N PHE A 79 7.33 -8.29 0.34
CA PHE A 79 8.26 -9.30 -0.13
C PHE A 79 9.70 -8.87 0.14
N ASP A 80 10.60 -9.82 0.37
CA ASP A 80 12.04 -9.57 0.40
C ASP A 80 12.67 -9.55 -1.01
N ALA A 81 14.00 -9.40 -1.07
CA ALA A 81 14.76 -9.41 -2.32
C ALA A 81 14.64 -10.73 -3.12
N GLN A 82 14.29 -11.83 -2.46
CA GLN A 82 14.10 -13.15 -3.06
C GLN A 82 12.64 -13.40 -3.46
N GLN A 83 11.78 -12.37 -3.42
CA GLN A 83 10.34 -12.46 -3.64
C GLN A 83 9.64 -13.39 -2.63
N LYS A 84 10.24 -13.66 -1.47
CA LYS A 84 9.59 -14.39 -0.40
C LYS A 84 8.66 -13.44 0.34
N LYS A 85 7.40 -13.85 0.52
CA LYS A 85 6.42 -13.09 1.30
C LYS A 85 6.92 -12.95 2.73
N LEU A 86 7.12 -11.70 3.16
CA LEU A 86 7.50 -11.35 4.52
C LEU A 86 6.28 -11.16 5.41
N ASP A 87 5.26 -10.44 4.93
CA ASP A 87 4.07 -10.10 5.69
C ASP A 87 2.90 -9.77 4.76
N SER A 88 1.67 -9.80 5.28
CA SER A 88 0.51 -9.22 4.62
C SER A 88 -0.57 -8.82 5.61
N PHE A 89 -1.04 -7.59 5.46
CA PHE A 89 -1.99 -6.97 6.37
C PHE A 89 -2.90 -6.01 5.61
N HIS A 90 -4.08 -5.80 6.17
CA HIS A 90 -5.07 -4.87 5.69
C HIS A 90 -4.91 -3.56 6.44
N ILE A 91 -5.12 -2.41 5.79
CA ILE A 91 -5.24 -1.09 6.40
C ILE A 91 -6.59 -0.52 6.01
N SER A 92 -7.38 -0.19 7.02
CA SER A 92 -8.64 0.53 6.92
C SER A 92 -8.63 1.69 7.92
N ASP A 93 -9.64 2.56 7.85
CA ASP A 93 -9.78 3.67 8.80
C ASP A 93 -9.66 3.23 10.26
N GLY A 94 -10.26 2.08 10.61
CA GLY A 94 -10.28 1.54 11.97
C GLY A 94 -8.90 1.24 12.58
N GLN A 95 -7.84 1.15 11.78
CA GLN A 95 -6.47 0.90 12.26
C GLN A 95 -5.65 2.17 12.52
N CYS A 96 -6.21 3.33 12.22
CA CYS A 96 -5.54 4.61 12.37
C CYS A 96 -5.97 5.39 13.63
N HIS A 97 -6.78 4.78 14.49
CA HIS A 97 -7.31 5.36 15.73
C HIS A 97 -6.62 4.79 16.98
#